data_AF-A0A3Q9I6K1-F1
#
_entry.id   AF-A0A3Q9I6K1-F1
#
_cell.length_a   1.000
_cell.length_b   1.000
_cell.length_c   1.000
_cell.angle_alpha   90.00
_cell.angle_beta   90.00
_cell.angle_gamma   90.00
#
_symmetry.space_group_name_H-M   'P 1'
#
loop_
_entity.id
_entity.type
_entity.pdbx_description
1 polymer ?
#
loop_
_entity_poly.entity_id
_entity_poly.type
_entity_poly.pdbx_seq_one_letter_code
_entity_poly.pdbx_strand_id
1 'polypeptide(L)'
;MEFYFKTIGTKVHLYREAGLFDDDLGELKETFTKKLKTNKIFGENFELEDISGVFSKGQRYSIKSTKGLSGVLEKKKFSNRYTLKEK
;
A
#
# COMPACT_ATOMS: atom_id res chain seq x y z
N MET A 1 8.43 9.13 -0.58
CA MET A 1 7.18 8.80 0.15
C MET A 1 7.24 7.34 0.58
N GLU A 2 6.87 7.06 1.83
CA GLU A 2 6.88 5.69 2.38
C GLU A 2 5.49 5.26 2.81
N PHE A 3 5.27 3.96 2.67
CA PHE A 3 4.03 3.28 3.01
C PHE A 3 4.34 2.11 3.91
N TYR A 4 3.39 1.69 4.74
CA TYR A 4 3.50 0.44 5.48
C TYR A 4 2.13 -0.14 5.76
N PHE A 5 2.12 -1.43 6.07
CA PHE A 5 0.91 -2.12 6.52
C PHE A 5 0.93 -2.24 8.03
N LYS A 6 -0.19 -1.96 8.67
CA LYS A 6 -0.37 -2.13 10.12
C LYS A 6 -1.61 -2.96 10.37
N THR A 7 -1.48 -3.95 11.26
CA THR A 7 -2.63 -4.74 11.70
C THR A 7 -3.28 -4.05 12.90
N ILE A 8 -4.59 -3.83 12.83
CA ILE A 8 -5.43 -3.27 13.90
C ILE A 8 -6.55 -4.27 14.16
N GLY A 9 -6.46 -4.98 15.29
CA GLY A 9 -7.33 -6.13 15.55
C GLY A 9 -7.10 -7.23 14.51
N THR A 10 -8.13 -7.57 13.74
CA THR A 10 -8.07 -8.57 12.64
C THR A 10 -7.90 -7.96 11.26
N LYS A 11 -7.79 -6.63 11.17
CA LYS A 11 -7.83 -5.87 9.91
C LYS A 11 -6.45 -5.33 9.58
N VAL A 12 -6.10 -5.34 8.29
CA VAL A 12 -4.86 -4.73 7.79
C VAL A 12 -5.19 -3.37 7.21
N HIS A 13 -4.45 -2.34 7.62
CA HIS A 13 -4.60 -0.97 7.14
C HIS A 13 -3.35 -0.55 6.35
N LEU A 14 -3.55 0.26 5.33
CA LEU A 14 -2.48 0.94 4.61
C LEU A 14 -2.18 2.28 5.31
N TYR A 15 -0.93 2.51 5.66
CA TYR A 15 -0.45 3.78 6.18
C TYR A 15 0.52 4.44 5.21
N ARG A 16 0.54 5.78 5.22
CA ARG A 16 1.52 6.62 4.53
C ARG A 16 2.22 7.49 5.55
N GLU A 17 3.54 7.55 5.48
CA GLU A 17 4.33 8.45 6.31
C GLU A 17 4.12 9.91 5.88
N ALA A 18 3.70 10.77 6.82
CA ALA A 18 3.36 12.17 6.57
C ALA A 18 3.90 13.11 7.68
N GLY A 19 5.22 13.19 7.82
CA GLY A 19 5.87 14.14 8.73
C GLY A 19 5.70 13.73 10.20
N LEU A 20 5.05 14.58 11.01
CA LEU A 20 4.87 14.33 12.45
C LEU A 20 3.82 13.25 12.77
N PHE A 21 2.89 12.98 11.84
CA PHE A 21 1.85 11.99 12.00
C PHE A 21 1.74 11.12 10.76
N ASP A 22 1.59 9.81 10.94
CA ASP A 22 1.34 8.90 9.83
C ASP A 22 -0.15 8.91 9.45
N ASP A 23 -0.43 8.97 8.15
CA ASP A 23 -1.79 8.96 7.60
C ASP A 23 -2.32 7.52 7.50
N ASP A 24 -3.41 7.21 8.20
CA ASP A 24 -4.17 5.98 7.94
C ASP A 24 -4.99 6.13 6.65
N LEU A 25 -4.55 5.44 5.60
CA LEU A 25 -5.19 5.44 4.28
C LEU A 25 -6.39 4.48 4.21
N GLY A 26 -6.61 3.66 5.23
CA GLY A 26 -7.80 2.85 5.44
C GLY A 26 -7.54 1.35 5.45
N GLU A 27 -8.57 0.62 5.89
CA GLU A 27 -8.62 -0.84 5.87
C GLU A 27 -8.49 -1.37 4.43
N LEU A 28 -7.60 -2.32 4.24
CA LEU A 28 -7.42 -3.08 3.00
C LEU A 28 -8.31 -4.31 3.00
N LYS A 29 -9.04 -4.49 1.91
CA LYS A 29 -9.85 -5.66 1.64
C LYS A 29 -9.37 -6.34 0.37
N GLU A 30 -9.25 -7.66 0.42
CA GLU A 30 -8.94 -8.45 -0.77
C GLU A 30 -10.16 -8.50 -1.70
N THR A 31 -9.95 -8.23 -2.98
CA THR A 31 -10.95 -8.38 -4.03
C THR A 31 -10.95 -9.81 -4.57
N PHE A 32 -11.97 -10.16 -5.34
CA PHE A 32 -12.01 -11.45 -6.05
C PHE A 32 -10.78 -11.69 -6.97
N THR A 33 -10.17 -10.61 -7.47
CA THR A 33 -8.96 -10.65 -8.30
C THR A 33 -7.65 -10.63 -7.50
N LYS A 34 -7.70 -10.90 -6.18
CA LYS A 34 -6.55 -10.88 -5.25
C LYS A 34 -5.86 -9.53 -5.11
N LYS A 35 -6.52 -8.44 -5.50
CA LYS A 35 -6.02 -7.08 -5.25
C LYS A 35 -6.42 -6.64 -3.85
N LEU A 36 -5.58 -5.85 -3.19
CA LEU A 36 -5.96 -5.21 -1.93
C LEU A 36 -6.49 -3.81 -2.23
N LYS A 37 -7.66 -3.48 -1.71
CA LYS A 37 -8.30 -2.18 -1.97
C LYS A 37 -8.82 -1.56 -0.68
N THR A 38 -8.62 -0.25 -0.54
CA THR A 38 -9.29 0.52 0.52
C THR A 38 -10.70 0.89 0.08
N ASN A 39 -11.65 0.93 1.02
CA ASN A 39 -13.04 1.31 0.74
C ASN A 39 -13.52 2.40 1.71
N LYS A 40 -13.02 3.61 1.52
CA LYS A 40 -13.50 4.83 2.18
C LYS A 40 -14.65 5.43 1.38
N ILE A 41 -15.71 5.82 2.08
CA ILE A 41 -16.85 6.56 1.52
C ILE A 41 -16.44 7.99 1.14
N PHE A 42 -15.56 8.60 1.96
CA PHE A 42 -15.01 9.94 1.73
C PHE A 42 -13.48 9.88 1.73
N GLY A 43 -12.86 10.54 0.74
CA GLY A 43 -11.41 10.63 0.63
C GLY A 43 -10.83 9.85 -0.56
N GLU A 44 -9.54 9.54 -0.45
CA GLU A 44 -8.78 8.82 -1.45
C GLU A 44 -8.84 7.32 -1.20
N ASN A 45 -9.09 6.53 -2.24
CA ASN A 45 -9.02 5.09 -2.18
C ASN A 45 -7.79 4.59 -2.93
N PHE A 46 -7.21 3.50 -2.43
CA PHE A 46 -6.01 2.87 -2.96
C PHE A 46 -6.32 1.45 -3.42
N GLU A 47 -5.73 1.06 -4.52
CA GLU A 47 -5.67 -0.31 -5.03
C GLU A 47 -4.21 -0.74 -5.10
N LEU A 48 -3.95 -1.93 -4.58
CA LEU A 48 -2.65 -2.57 -4.51
C LEU A 48 -2.75 -3.92 -5.21
N GLU A 49 -1.84 -4.18 -6.14
CA GLU A 49 -1.74 -5.44 -6.84
C GLU A 49 -0.34 -6.02 -6.58
N ASP A 50 -0.28 -7.24 -6.04
CA ASP A 50 0.99 -7.91 -5.81
C ASP A 50 1.65 -8.21 -7.16
N ILE A 51 2.83 -7.64 -7.37
CA ILE A 51 3.65 -7.82 -8.58
C ILE A 51 5.01 -8.42 -8.20
N SER A 52 5.08 -9.08 -7.05
CA SER A 52 6.26 -9.82 -6.61
C SER A 52 6.50 -10.98 -7.57
N GLY A 53 7.58 -10.89 -8.35
CA GLY A 53 8.03 -11.97 -9.22
C GLY A 53 9.01 -12.88 -8.48
N VAL A 54 9.24 -14.09 -8.99
CA VAL A 54 10.23 -15.04 -8.44
C VAL A 54 11.64 -14.42 -8.32
N PHE A 55 11.95 -13.44 -9.17
CA PHE A 55 13.23 -12.71 -9.19
C PHE A 55 13.17 -11.28 -8.59
N SER A 56 12.06 -10.85 -7.99
CA SER A 56 12.01 -9.51 -7.38
C SER A 56 12.88 -9.46 -6.13
N LYS A 57 13.55 -8.32 -5.88
CA LYS A 57 14.39 -8.08 -4.70
C LYS A 57 13.58 -7.92 -3.39
N GLY A 58 12.49 -8.67 -3.25
CA GLY A 58 11.51 -8.58 -2.17
C GLY A 58 10.08 -8.38 -2.68
N GLN A 59 9.18 -8.13 -1.72
CA GLN A 59 7.76 -7.91 -1.97
C GLN A 59 7.51 -6.57 -2.66
N ARG A 60 6.70 -6.58 -3.71
CA ARG A 60 6.38 -5.40 -4.52
C ARG A 60 4.90 -5.32 -4.80
N TYR A 61 4.34 -4.13 -4.68
CA TYR A 61 2.96 -3.86 -5.06
C TYR A 61 2.89 -2.75 -6.09
N SER A 62 2.14 -2.95 -7.17
CA SER A 62 1.65 -1.84 -7.98
C SER A 62 0.60 -1.10 -7.15
N ILE A 63 0.76 0.21 -6.97
CA ILE A 63 -0.20 1.05 -6.23
C ILE A 63 -0.86 2.04 -7.18
N LYS A 64 -2.16 2.21 -7.03
CA LYS A 64 -2.96 3.25 -7.71
C LYS A 64 -3.92 3.87 -6.72
N SER A 65 -4.16 5.17 -6.84
CA SER A 65 -5.18 5.87 -6.08
C SER A 65 -6.24 6.52 -6.96
N THR A 66 -7.41 6.74 -6.38
CA THR A 66 -8.51 7.47 -7.05
C THR A 66 -8.22 8.94 -7.29
N LYS A 67 -7.17 9.50 -6.66
CA LYS A 67 -6.72 10.90 -6.85
C LYS A 67 -5.48 11.03 -7.73
N GLY A 68 -5.04 9.94 -8.37
CA GLY A 68 -3.98 9.97 -9.38
C GLY A 68 -2.58 9.55 -8.92
N LEU A 69 -2.39 9.17 -7.65
CA LEU A 69 -1.14 8.55 -7.22
C LEU A 69 -0.99 7.20 -7.94
N SER A 70 0.16 6.97 -8.55
CA SER A 70 0.48 5.68 -9.15
C SER A 70 1.98 5.39 -9.05
N GLY A 71 2.34 4.12 -8.96
CA GLY A 71 3.74 3.71 -8.91
C GLY A 71 3.90 2.28 -8.40
N VAL A 72 5.10 1.98 -7.93
CA VAL A 72 5.44 0.68 -7.34
C VAL A 72 5.92 0.88 -5.91
N LEU A 73 5.27 0.21 -4.96
CA LEU A 73 5.75 0.05 -3.60
C LEU A 73 6.77 -1.09 -3.57
N GLU A 74 8.01 -0.77 -3.20
CA GLU A 74 9.08 -1.77 -3.03
C GLU A 74 9.44 -1.90 -1.56
N LYS A 75 9.38 -3.12 -1.02
CA LYS A 75 9.70 -3.39 0.38
C LYS A 75 11.18 -3.08 0.65
N LYS A 76 11.46 -2.36 1.73
CA LYS A 76 12.82 -2.14 2.20
C LYS A 76 13.41 -3.43 2.79
N LYS A 77 14.72 -3.66 2.56
CA LYS A 77 15.42 -4.88 2.99
C LYS A 77 15.35 -5.15 4.51
N PHE A 78 15.40 -4.11 5.33
CA PHE A 78 15.46 -4.23 6.80
C PHE A 78 14.33 -3.48 7.50
N SER A 79 13.16 -3.36 6.86
CA SER A 79 12.02 -2.65 7.43
C SER A 79 10.69 -3.21 6.93
N ASN A 80 9.63 -3.02 7.71
CA ASN A 80 8.25 -3.31 7.30
C ASN A 80 7.66 -2.24 6.37
N ARG A 81 8.46 -1.22 6.03
CA ARG A 81 8.08 -0.13 5.16
C ARG A 81 8.38 -0.43 3.69
N TYR A 82 7.64 0.27 2.84
CA TYR A 82 7.73 0.26 1.40
C TYR A 82 8.01 1.65 0.90
N THR A 83 8.91 1.78 -0.06
CA THR A 83 9.18 3.06 -0.71
C THR A 83 8.40 3.11 -2.03
N LEU A 84 7.70 4.22 -2.26
CA LEU A 84 7.09 4.49 -3.56
C LEU A 84 8.18 4.83 -4.58
N LYS A 85 8.22 4.05 -5.66
CA LYS A 85 8.99 4.34 -6.87
C LYS A 85 7.98 4.79 -7.93
N GLU A 86 8.18 6.00 -8.43
CA GLU A 86 7.43 6.49 -9.59
C GLU A 86 7.74 5.58 -10.79
N LYS A 87 6.74 5.42 -11.65
CA LYS A 87 6.85 4.58 -12.85
C LYS A 87 7.38 5.40 -14.02
#